data_AF-A0A174EVK5-F1
#
_entry.id   AF-A0A174EVK5-F1
#
_cell.length_a   1.000
_cell.length_b   1.000
_cell.length_c   1.000
_cell.angle_alpha   90.00
_cell.angle_beta   90.00
_cell.angle_gamma   90.00
#
_symmetry.space_group_name_H-M   'P 1'
#
loop_
_entity.id
_entity.type
_entity.pdbx_description
1 polymer ?
#
loop_
_entity_poly.entity_id
_entity_poly.type
_entity_poly.pdbx_seq_one_letter_code
_entity_poly.pdbx_strand_id
1 'polypeptide(L)'
;MIQDIAIEQLDIHPQNVRKVYTDIDELAESIKARGVMQNLTVVPNPDKKDHYLVVIGNRRLTAARKAGLKTMPCSVVEMTEKEQISTMLLENMQRSDLSVSEQAQGFQLMLDLGETETTIAEKTGFSRSTVRHRLNLAKLDQETLTRREENKDFQLTLTDLYELEKVQDIKKRNEILKTAVSSREIAWKAKQAVKEEKIKKNAQIVFEILEEKGVKAAPKRAKEERWTGKWKEITNIDLSQWEDQTKIDLQDTKDQLYYYQYYDRIYVVKKSNTKRAGKNGTGKENGENQGKQKKNNGNPEKDEKGKERFY
;
A
#
# COMPACT_ATOMS: atom_id res chain seq x y z
N MET A 1 13.20 36.96 24.96
CA MET A 1 13.90 38.19 24.56
C MET A 1 14.70 37.87 23.30
N ILE A 2 14.73 38.75 22.31
CA ILE A 2 15.57 38.55 21.11
C ILE A 2 16.94 39.14 21.38
N GLN A 3 18.00 38.41 21.04
CA GLN A 3 19.39 38.86 21.13
C GLN A 3 20.16 38.47 19.87
N ASP A 4 21.16 39.26 19.50
CA ASP A 4 22.06 38.92 18.39
C ASP A 4 23.14 37.95 18.86
N ILE A 5 23.27 36.83 18.15
CA ILE A 5 24.27 35.78 18.43
C ILE A 5 25.19 35.65 17.23
N ALA A 6 26.50 35.46 17.48
CA ALA A 6 27.47 35.26 16.41
C ALA A 6 27.15 33.98 15.62
N ILE A 7 27.23 34.03 14.29
CA ILE A 7 26.87 32.88 13.44
C ILE A 7 27.77 31.67 13.70
N GLU A 8 29.00 31.90 14.14
CA GLU A 8 29.99 30.90 14.53
C GLU A 8 29.58 30.13 15.79
N GLN A 9 28.72 30.72 16.64
CA GLN A 9 28.15 30.09 17.84
C GLN A 9 26.84 29.33 17.57
N LEU A 10 26.31 29.39 16.34
CA LEU A 10 25.05 28.75 15.96
C LEU A 10 25.33 27.42 15.24
N ASP A 11 24.95 26.31 15.85
CA ASP A 11 25.10 24.98 15.28
C ASP A 11 23.78 24.47 14.69
N ILE A 12 23.86 23.69 13.61
CA ILE A 12 22.70 22.96 13.10
C ILE A 12 22.38 21.85 14.09
N HIS A 13 21.13 21.72 14.49
CA HIS A 13 20.71 20.65 15.37
C HIS A 13 21.02 19.27 14.75
N PRO A 14 21.72 18.35 15.43
CA PRO A 14 22.14 17.06 14.85
C PRO A 14 20.95 16.21 14.39
N GLN A 15 19.84 16.24 15.14
CA GLN A 15 18.58 15.57 14.80
C GLN A 15 17.63 16.41 13.93
N ASN A 16 18.10 17.46 13.25
CA ASN A 16 17.25 18.22 12.34
C ASN A 16 16.67 17.30 11.25
N VAL A 17 15.34 17.27 11.17
CA VAL A 17 14.58 16.41 10.27
C VAL A 17 14.67 16.88 8.81
N ARG A 18 14.86 18.18 8.57
CA ARG A 18 14.99 18.74 7.23
C ARG A 18 16.45 18.67 6.78
N LYS A 19 16.74 17.79 5.83
CA LYS A 19 18.10 17.58 5.30
C LYS A 19 18.44 18.45 4.09
N VAL A 20 17.43 18.82 3.28
CA VAL A 20 17.64 19.57 2.04
C VAL A 20 16.95 20.95 2.13
N TYR A 21 17.67 21.97 1.68
CA TYR A 21 17.16 23.33 1.54
C TYR A 21 17.25 23.78 0.08
N THR A 22 16.12 24.19 -0.49
CA THR A 22 16.06 24.82 -1.81
C THR A 22 16.19 26.34 -1.68
N ASP A 23 16.51 27.00 -2.79
CA ASP A 23 16.46 28.47 -2.96
C ASP A 23 17.34 29.25 -1.97
N ILE A 24 18.45 28.64 -1.54
CA ILE A 24 19.41 29.24 -0.60
C ILE A 24 20.08 30.48 -1.20
N ASP A 25 20.41 30.46 -2.49
CA ASP A 25 21.01 31.60 -3.20
C ASP A 25 20.12 32.83 -3.18
N GLU A 26 18.87 32.66 -3.58
CA GLU A 26 17.89 33.75 -3.61
C GLU A 26 17.64 34.32 -2.21
N LEU A 27 17.50 33.44 -1.21
CA LEU A 27 17.35 33.87 0.18
C LEU A 27 18.59 34.60 0.70
N ALA A 28 19.79 34.16 0.32
CA ALA A 28 21.04 34.82 0.71
C ALA A 28 21.16 36.22 0.11
N GLU A 29 20.84 36.40 -1.17
CA GLU A 29 20.82 37.72 -1.81
C GLU A 29 19.75 38.64 -1.19
N SER A 30 18.56 38.11 -0.87
CA SER A 30 17.55 38.86 -0.13
C SER A 30 18.05 39.29 1.25
N ILE A 31 18.74 38.40 1.97
CA ILE A 31 19.31 38.70 3.30
C ILE A 31 20.42 39.75 3.19
N LYS A 32 21.27 39.71 2.17
CA LYS A 32 22.27 40.78 1.93
C LYS A 32 21.61 42.13 1.68
N ALA A 33 20.54 42.14 0.90
CA ALA A 33 19.87 43.39 0.49
C ALA A 33 19.02 44.01 1.61
N ARG A 34 18.35 43.19 2.43
CA ARG A 34 17.31 43.66 3.37
C ARG A 34 17.56 43.27 4.83
N GLY A 35 18.61 42.50 5.10
CA GLY A 35 18.83 41.90 6.41
C GLY A 35 17.86 40.74 6.69
N VAL A 36 17.85 40.30 7.94
CA VAL A 36 17.04 39.16 8.41
C VAL A 36 15.78 39.67 9.08
N MET A 37 14.63 39.38 8.46
CA MET A 37 13.33 39.88 8.94
C MET A 37 12.74 39.10 10.12
N GLN A 38 13.12 37.83 10.27
CA GLN A 38 12.62 36.95 11.32
C GLN A 38 13.77 36.30 12.07
N ASN A 39 13.72 36.33 13.40
CA ASN A 39 14.72 35.73 14.28
C ASN A 39 14.73 34.20 14.18
N LEU A 40 15.86 33.59 14.52
CA LEU A 40 15.97 32.15 14.75
C LEU A 40 15.40 31.78 16.13
N THR A 41 14.98 30.52 16.29
CA THR A 41 14.71 29.94 17.62
C THR A 41 15.81 28.95 17.92
N VAL A 42 16.48 29.14 19.05
CA VAL A 42 17.68 28.39 19.41
C VAL A 42 17.61 27.92 20.86
N VAL A 43 18.29 26.81 21.15
CA VAL A 43 18.45 26.25 22.50
C VAL A 43 19.94 26.18 22.85
N PRO A 44 20.34 26.24 24.13
CA PRO A 44 21.74 26.05 24.51
C PRO A 44 22.29 24.70 24.01
N ASN A 45 23.52 24.69 23.50
CA ASN A 45 24.18 23.46 23.07
C ASN A 45 24.74 22.71 24.31
N PRO A 46 24.33 21.46 24.58
CA PRO A 46 24.81 20.72 25.74
C PRO A 46 26.30 20.31 25.62
N ASP A 47 26.82 20.19 24.40
CA ASP A 47 28.17 19.69 24.13
C ASP A 47 29.21 20.80 23.95
N LYS A 48 28.76 22.04 23.73
CA LYS A 48 29.63 23.19 23.47
C LYS A 48 29.17 24.41 24.26
N LYS A 49 30.00 24.84 25.21
CA LYS A 49 29.77 26.05 25.98
C LYS A 49 29.66 27.27 25.05
N ASP A 50 28.74 28.17 25.36
CA ASP A 50 28.49 29.42 24.62
C ASP A 50 28.07 29.22 23.15
N HIS A 51 27.59 28.02 22.80
CA HIS A 51 26.99 27.70 21.51
C HIS A 51 25.50 27.39 21.67
N TYR A 52 24.76 27.47 20.56
CA TYR A 52 23.34 27.21 20.51
C TYR A 52 22.98 26.31 19.34
N LEU A 53 22.03 25.40 19.52
CA LEU A 53 21.46 24.59 18.45
C LEU A 53 20.25 25.31 17.84
N VAL A 54 20.21 25.40 16.51
CA VAL A 54 19.08 26.02 15.79
C VAL A 54 17.93 25.02 15.63
N VAL A 55 16.81 25.31 16.29
CA VAL A 55 15.56 24.54 16.22
C VAL A 55 14.68 25.06 15.09
N ILE A 56 14.48 26.38 14.98
CA ILE A 56 13.67 26.99 13.90
C ILE A 56 14.52 27.95 13.08
N GLY A 57 14.42 27.84 11.75
CA GLY A 57 15.11 28.74 10.83
C GLY A 57 16.44 28.21 10.30
N ASN A 58 16.66 26.89 10.29
CA ASN A 58 17.88 26.29 9.74
C ASN A 58 18.18 26.74 8.29
N ARG A 59 17.16 26.87 7.43
CA ARG A 59 17.32 27.44 6.07
C ARG A 59 17.84 28.89 6.09
N ARG A 60 17.35 29.70 7.04
CA ARG A 60 17.78 31.09 7.24
C ARG A 60 19.20 31.17 7.76
N LEU A 61 19.62 30.31 8.69
CA LEU A 61 21.02 30.22 9.12
C LEU A 61 21.94 29.89 7.94
N THR A 62 21.59 28.89 7.12
CA THR A 62 22.38 28.52 5.93
C THR A 62 22.50 29.68 4.94
N ALA A 63 21.40 30.38 4.65
CA ALA A 63 21.41 31.54 3.76
C ALA A 63 22.18 32.73 4.35
N ALA A 64 22.07 32.99 5.66
CA ALA A 64 22.79 34.06 6.35
C ALA A 64 24.31 33.83 6.34
N ARG A 65 24.75 32.58 6.51
CA ARG A 65 26.16 32.18 6.34
C ARG A 65 26.66 32.49 4.94
N LYS A 66 25.88 32.11 3.92
CA LYS A 66 26.20 32.39 2.51
C LYS A 66 26.21 33.89 2.20
N ALA A 67 25.35 34.65 2.88
CA ALA A 67 25.28 36.10 2.78
C ALA A 67 26.45 36.82 3.48
N GLY A 68 27.26 36.12 4.28
CA GLY A 68 28.42 36.68 4.98
C GLY A 68 28.06 37.48 6.24
N LEU A 69 26.86 37.28 6.80
CA LEU A 69 26.46 37.91 8.06
C LEU A 69 27.38 37.47 9.20
N LYS A 70 27.54 38.34 10.20
CA LYS A 70 28.33 38.06 11.41
C LYS A 70 27.46 37.61 12.58
N THR A 71 26.24 38.15 12.65
CA THR A 71 25.28 37.84 13.72
C THR A 71 23.91 37.54 13.14
N MET A 72 23.11 36.84 13.94
CA MET A 72 21.70 36.57 13.67
C MET A 72 20.84 36.93 14.88
N PRO A 73 19.67 37.57 14.69
CA PRO A 73 18.72 37.75 15.77
C PRO A 73 18.16 36.38 16.17
N CYS A 74 18.24 36.05 17.45
CA CYS A 74 17.87 34.76 18.00
C CYS A 74 16.97 34.91 19.23
N SER A 75 15.95 34.05 19.34
CA SER A 75 15.21 33.80 20.57
C SER A 75 15.79 32.56 21.23
N VAL A 76 16.47 32.74 22.36
CA VAL A 76 16.96 31.63 23.18
C VAL A 76 15.80 31.12 24.02
N VAL A 77 15.54 29.82 23.95
CA VAL A 77 14.46 29.13 24.67
C VAL A 77 14.99 27.87 25.33
N GLU A 78 14.38 27.48 26.44
CA GLU A 78 14.64 26.20 27.09
C GLU A 78 13.64 25.17 26.56
N MET A 79 14.14 24.04 26.08
CA MET A 79 13.34 22.92 25.58
C MET A 79 14.04 21.61 25.93
N THR A 80 13.27 20.60 26.32
CA THR A 80 13.77 19.22 26.37
C THR A 80 14.12 18.72 24.97
N GLU A 81 15.01 17.73 24.85
CA GLU A 81 15.38 17.14 23.55
C GLU A 81 14.13 16.70 22.75
N LYS A 82 13.15 16.10 23.43
CA LYS A 82 11.88 15.70 22.82
C LYS A 82 11.10 16.90 22.25
N GLU A 83 11.02 18.01 22.98
CA GLU A 83 10.35 19.23 22.52
C GLU A 83 11.08 19.87 21.33
N GLN A 84 12.42 19.82 21.33
CA GLN A 84 13.24 20.30 20.22
C GLN A 84 12.93 19.52 18.94
N ILE A 85 12.99 18.19 18.99
CA ILE A 85 12.67 17.33 17.84
C ILE A 85 11.22 17.55 17.38
N SER A 86 10.28 17.58 18.31
CA SER A 86 8.85 17.78 18.01
C SER A 86 8.60 19.13 17.33
N THR A 87 9.29 20.18 17.77
CA THR A 87 9.19 21.53 17.19
C THR A 87 9.77 21.59 15.78
N MET A 88 10.97 21.01 15.56
CA MET A 88 11.57 20.92 14.23
C MET A 88 10.70 20.12 13.25
N LEU A 89 10.13 19.03 13.74
CA LEU A 89 9.26 18.18 12.94
C LEU A 89 7.97 18.89 12.55
N LEU A 90 7.32 19.58 13.50
CA LEU A 90 6.12 20.35 13.22
C LEU A 90 6.36 21.46 12.19
N GLU A 91 7.46 22.23 12.33
CA GLU A 91 7.82 23.26 11.34
C GLU A 91 8.07 22.65 9.96
N ASN A 92 8.78 21.52 9.90
CA ASN A 92 9.00 20.82 8.65
C ASN A 92 7.68 20.32 8.04
N MET A 93 6.74 19.82 8.84
CA MET A 93 5.43 19.33 8.39
C MET A 93 4.49 20.41 7.86
N GLN A 94 4.70 21.67 8.22
CA GLN A 94 3.89 22.81 7.75
C GLN A 94 4.34 23.33 6.36
N ARG A 95 5.34 22.69 5.75
CA ARG A 95 5.78 22.97 4.40
C ARG A 95 4.72 22.56 3.37
N SER A 96 4.43 23.44 2.43
CA SER A 96 3.45 23.19 1.36
C SER A 96 3.99 22.28 0.25
N ASP A 97 5.30 22.06 0.19
CA ASP A 97 6.00 21.34 -0.89
C ASP A 97 6.39 19.90 -0.53
N LEU A 98 5.91 19.36 0.59
CA LEU A 98 6.21 17.98 0.99
C LEU A 98 5.56 16.95 0.07
N SER A 99 6.35 15.99 -0.39
CA SER A 99 5.88 14.78 -1.06
C SER A 99 5.05 13.89 -0.13
N VAL A 100 4.34 12.92 -0.71
CA VAL A 100 3.48 12.01 0.05
C VAL A 100 4.32 11.08 0.93
N SER A 101 5.48 10.62 0.45
CA SER A 101 6.46 9.86 1.22
C SER A 101 7.04 10.66 2.39
N GLU A 102 7.41 11.93 2.18
CA GLU A 102 7.90 12.80 3.27
C GLU A 102 6.82 13.02 4.34
N GLN A 103 5.56 13.26 3.94
CA GLN A 103 4.44 13.39 4.88
C GLN A 103 4.22 12.11 5.70
N ALA A 104 4.30 10.95 5.04
CA ALA A 104 4.15 9.65 5.69
C ALA A 104 5.23 9.41 6.75
N GLN A 105 6.50 9.65 6.40
CA GLN A 105 7.62 9.51 7.33
C GLN A 105 7.54 10.52 8.47
N GLY A 106 7.17 11.77 8.18
CA GLY A 106 7.02 12.81 9.18
C GLY A 106 5.93 12.48 10.20
N PHE A 107 4.75 12.02 9.76
CA PHE A 107 3.69 11.60 10.69
C PHE A 107 4.06 10.35 11.48
N GLN A 108 4.78 9.40 10.88
CA GLN A 108 5.27 8.23 11.62
C GLN A 108 6.23 8.65 12.74
N LEU A 109 7.16 9.57 12.45
CA LEU A 109 8.07 10.09 13.47
C LEU A 109 7.32 10.85 14.58
N MET A 110 6.24 11.57 14.25
CA MET A 110 5.38 12.19 15.27
C MET A 110 4.72 11.14 16.18
N LEU A 111 4.24 10.02 15.61
CA LEU A 111 3.71 8.90 16.42
C LEU A 111 4.79 8.28 17.31
N ASP A 112 6.00 8.10 16.79
CA ASP A 112 7.13 7.51 17.53
C ASP A 112 7.55 8.42 18.71
N LEU A 113 7.35 9.74 18.57
CA LEU A 113 7.51 10.72 19.65
C LEU A 113 6.32 10.74 20.63
N GLY A 114 5.30 9.91 20.44
CA GLY A 114 4.16 9.75 21.34
C GLY A 114 2.98 10.66 21.04
N GLU A 115 2.92 11.27 19.86
CA GLU A 115 1.70 11.91 19.38
C GLU A 115 0.65 10.86 19.01
N THR A 116 -0.60 11.30 18.83
CA THR A 116 -1.71 10.47 18.34
C THR A 116 -2.16 10.97 16.97
N GLU A 117 -2.89 10.16 16.19
CA GLU A 117 -3.50 10.62 14.93
C GLU A 117 -4.30 11.91 15.10
N THR A 118 -4.97 12.05 16.25
CA THR A 118 -5.73 13.24 16.64
C THR A 118 -4.84 14.46 16.81
N THR A 119 -3.80 14.37 17.64
CA THR A 119 -2.96 15.52 17.95
C THR A 119 -2.08 15.90 16.76
N ILE A 120 -1.68 14.94 15.92
CA ILE A 120 -1.01 15.21 14.63
C ILE A 120 -1.93 16.05 13.75
N ALA A 121 -3.20 15.64 13.56
CA ALA A 121 -4.15 16.38 12.73
C ALA A 121 -4.37 17.82 13.24
N GLU A 122 -4.53 17.99 14.55
CA GLU A 122 -4.71 19.31 15.18
C GLU A 122 -3.50 20.23 14.99
N LYS A 123 -2.28 19.72 15.20
CA LYS A 123 -1.05 20.52 15.11
C LYS A 123 -0.66 20.86 13.67
N THR A 124 -0.86 19.92 12.75
CA THR A 124 -0.41 20.07 11.35
C THR A 124 -1.47 20.69 10.43
N GLY A 125 -2.74 20.72 10.85
CA GLY A 125 -3.86 21.21 10.04
C GLY A 125 -4.37 20.23 8.99
N PHE A 126 -3.76 19.04 8.86
CA PHE A 126 -4.27 17.99 8.00
C PHE A 126 -5.50 17.31 8.61
N SER A 127 -6.41 16.82 7.76
CA SER A 127 -7.54 16.04 8.25
C SER A 127 -7.06 14.73 8.91
N ARG A 128 -7.78 14.24 9.93
CA ARG A 128 -7.49 12.92 10.53
C ARG A 128 -7.45 11.79 9.49
N SER A 129 -8.29 11.88 8.45
CA SER A 129 -8.28 10.89 7.36
C SER A 129 -6.96 10.91 6.58
N THR A 130 -6.45 12.11 6.26
CA THR A 130 -5.16 12.29 5.58
C THR A 130 -4.03 11.74 6.43
N VAL A 131 -4.01 12.06 7.73
CA VAL A 131 -3.01 11.53 8.67
C VAL A 131 -3.01 10.01 8.65
N ARG A 132 -4.18 9.37 8.77
CA ARG A 132 -4.29 7.91 8.74
C ARG A 132 -3.79 7.30 7.42
N HIS A 133 -4.18 7.87 6.28
CA HIS A 133 -3.71 7.38 4.99
C HIS A 133 -2.18 7.43 4.90
N ARG A 134 -1.58 8.57 5.25
CA ARG A 134 -0.12 8.76 5.24
C ARG A 134 0.59 7.80 6.20
N LEU A 135 0.04 7.55 7.38
CA LEU A 135 0.56 6.54 8.30
C LEU A 135 0.49 5.11 7.73
N ASN A 136 -0.56 4.80 6.97
CA ASN A 136 -0.62 3.51 6.26
C ASN A 136 0.40 3.41 5.13
N LEU A 137 0.79 4.53 4.52
CA LEU A 137 1.87 4.58 3.52
C LEU A 137 3.26 4.49 4.15
N ALA A 138 3.44 4.96 5.39
CA ALA A 138 4.70 4.83 6.13
C ALA A 138 5.09 3.35 6.35
N LYS A 139 4.12 2.43 6.32
CA LYS A 139 4.33 0.98 6.41
C LYS A 139 4.90 0.35 5.13
N LEU A 140 4.87 1.08 4.01
CA LEU A 140 5.40 0.60 2.74
C LEU A 140 6.92 0.73 2.69
N ASP A 141 7.54 0.05 1.74
CA ASP A 141 8.94 0.23 1.40
C ASP A 141 9.19 1.66 0.90
N GLN A 142 9.80 2.48 1.75
CA GLN A 142 9.93 3.92 1.49
C GLN A 142 10.81 4.22 0.29
N GLU A 143 11.86 3.44 0.05
CA GLU A 143 12.72 3.61 -1.13
C GLU A 143 11.93 3.41 -2.43
N THR A 144 11.11 2.35 -2.50
CA THR A 144 10.25 2.11 -3.66
C THR A 144 9.19 3.19 -3.80
N LEU A 145 8.60 3.66 -2.70
CA LEU A 145 7.58 4.72 -2.74
C LEU A 145 8.18 6.03 -3.28
N THR A 146 9.29 6.50 -2.72
CA THR A 146 9.99 7.72 -3.18
C THR A 146 10.41 7.60 -4.64
N ARG A 147 11.03 6.47 -5.05
CA ARG A 147 11.41 6.24 -6.45
C ARG A 147 10.20 6.28 -7.40
N ARG A 148 9.03 5.83 -6.95
CA ARG A 148 7.79 5.85 -7.74
C ARG A 148 7.16 7.24 -7.82
N GLU A 149 7.31 8.05 -6.78
CA GLU A 149 6.86 9.45 -6.80
C GLU A 149 7.67 10.30 -7.78
N GLU A 150 8.96 9.99 -7.93
CA GLU A 150 9.88 10.66 -8.87
C GLU A 150 9.80 10.11 -10.31
N ASN A 151 9.09 9.01 -10.53
CA ASN A 151 9.01 8.35 -11.83
C ASN A 151 8.16 9.16 -12.83
N LYS A 152 8.75 9.47 -13.99
CA LYS A 152 8.09 10.24 -15.06
C LYS A 152 7.17 9.40 -15.96
N ASP A 153 7.39 8.10 -16.05
CA ASP A 153 6.62 7.21 -16.94
C ASP A 153 5.24 6.89 -16.36
N PHE A 154 5.18 6.71 -15.04
CA PHE A 154 3.95 6.48 -14.30
C PHE A 154 4.06 7.08 -12.90
N GLN A 155 3.36 8.19 -12.70
CA GLN A 155 3.26 8.85 -11.41
C GLN A 155 2.11 8.24 -10.59
N LEU A 156 2.42 7.84 -9.36
CA LEU A 156 1.41 7.35 -8.43
C LEU A 156 0.43 8.46 -8.07
N THR A 157 -0.86 8.14 -8.10
CA THR A 157 -1.91 9.02 -7.60
C THR A 157 -2.25 8.68 -6.15
N LEU A 158 -2.89 9.62 -5.43
CA LEU A 158 -3.44 9.33 -4.10
C LEU A 158 -4.47 8.19 -4.15
N THR A 159 -5.25 8.10 -5.23
CA THR A 159 -6.22 7.02 -5.43
C THR A 159 -5.53 5.66 -5.50
N ASP A 160 -4.40 5.55 -6.19
CA ASP A 160 -3.63 4.30 -6.27
C ASP A 160 -3.15 3.85 -4.89
N LEU A 161 -2.65 4.79 -4.10
CA LEU A 161 -2.19 4.57 -2.74
C LEU A 161 -3.34 4.15 -1.81
N TYR A 162 -4.53 4.71 -1.98
CA TYR A 162 -5.73 4.32 -1.21
C TYR A 162 -6.28 2.95 -1.63
N GLU A 163 -6.12 2.54 -2.89
CA GLU A 163 -6.44 1.16 -3.29
C GLU A 163 -5.47 0.16 -2.66
N LEU A 164 -4.17 0.47 -2.61
CA LEU A 164 -3.17 -0.37 -1.95
C LEU A 164 -3.45 -0.55 -0.45
N GLU A 165 -3.92 0.51 0.23
CA GLU A 165 -4.24 0.46 1.67
C GLU A 165 -5.31 -0.58 2.02
N LYS A 166 -6.19 -0.94 1.08
CA LYS A 166 -7.26 -1.93 1.30
C LYS A 166 -6.72 -3.34 1.52
N VAL A 167 -5.59 -3.69 0.89
CA VAL A 167 -4.90 -4.98 1.05
C VAL A 167 -4.34 -5.06 2.47
N GLN A 168 -4.59 -6.08 3.27
CA GLN A 168 -4.06 -6.11 4.65
C GLN A 168 -2.58 -6.51 4.71
N ASP A 169 -2.14 -7.41 3.83
CA ASP A 169 -0.76 -7.88 3.79
C ASP A 169 0.20 -6.81 3.22
N ILE A 170 1.05 -6.26 4.09
CA ILE A 170 2.07 -5.26 3.75
C ILE A 170 3.05 -5.79 2.70
N LYS A 171 3.44 -7.08 2.76
CA LYS A 171 4.32 -7.68 1.74
C LYS A 171 3.67 -7.64 0.37
N LYS A 172 2.36 -7.95 0.31
CA LYS A 172 1.60 -7.88 -0.93
C LYS A 172 1.45 -6.44 -1.41
N ARG A 173 1.21 -5.46 -0.52
CA ARG A 173 1.21 -4.03 -0.89
C ARG A 173 2.52 -3.63 -1.56
N ASN A 174 3.66 -3.98 -0.96
CA ASN A 174 4.99 -3.66 -1.49
C ASN A 174 5.28 -4.38 -2.82
N GLU A 175 4.84 -5.63 -2.98
CA GLU A 175 4.93 -6.36 -4.26
C GLU A 175 4.14 -5.64 -5.36
N ILE A 176 2.92 -5.19 -5.08
CA ILE A 176 2.10 -4.46 -6.05
C ILE A 176 2.74 -3.12 -6.38
N LEU A 177 3.14 -2.35 -5.37
CA LEU A 177 3.84 -1.06 -5.53
C LEU A 177 5.10 -1.21 -6.40
N LYS A 178 5.84 -2.31 -6.23
CA LYS A 178 7.06 -2.58 -7.00
C LYS A 178 6.78 -2.98 -8.43
N THR A 179 5.72 -3.76 -8.69
CA THR A 179 5.53 -4.44 -10.00
C THR A 179 4.51 -3.77 -10.92
N ALA A 180 3.55 -3.00 -10.40
CA ALA A 180 2.49 -2.42 -11.22
C ALA A 180 3.04 -1.32 -12.15
N VAL A 181 2.51 -1.22 -13.37
CA VAL A 181 2.93 -0.22 -14.37
C VAL A 181 1.85 0.82 -14.67
N SER A 182 0.67 0.71 -14.07
CA SER A 182 -0.42 1.69 -14.21
C SER A 182 -1.39 1.67 -13.04
N SER A 183 -2.16 2.75 -12.86
CA SER A 183 -3.25 2.85 -11.88
C SER A 183 -4.29 1.74 -12.01
N ARG A 184 -4.65 1.37 -13.25
CA ARG A 184 -5.58 0.27 -13.52
C ARG A 184 -5.07 -1.06 -12.99
N GLU A 185 -3.77 -1.31 -13.17
CA GLU A 185 -3.15 -2.53 -12.69
C GLU A 185 -3.04 -2.55 -11.16
N ILE A 186 -2.69 -1.42 -10.52
CA ILE A 186 -2.69 -1.29 -9.06
C ILE A 186 -4.07 -1.63 -8.51
N ALA A 187 -5.12 -0.99 -9.02
CA ALA A 187 -6.49 -1.22 -8.57
C ALA A 187 -6.92 -2.68 -8.79
N TRP A 188 -6.56 -3.28 -9.91
CA TRP A 188 -6.87 -4.69 -10.19
C TRP A 188 -6.13 -5.63 -9.23
N LYS A 189 -4.81 -5.48 -9.09
CA LYS A 189 -3.98 -6.32 -8.19
C LYS A 189 -4.41 -6.17 -6.73
N ALA A 190 -4.70 -4.95 -6.28
CA ALA A 190 -5.20 -4.71 -4.94
C ALA A 190 -6.54 -5.41 -4.69
N LYS A 191 -7.49 -5.30 -5.63
CA LYS A 191 -8.77 -6.01 -5.54
C LYS A 191 -8.61 -7.52 -5.50
N GLN A 192 -7.70 -8.09 -6.30
CA GLN A 192 -7.41 -9.53 -6.25
C GLN A 192 -6.83 -9.94 -4.90
N ALA A 193 -5.85 -9.19 -4.39
CA ALA A 193 -5.25 -9.47 -3.09
C ALA A 193 -6.28 -9.42 -1.95
N VAL A 194 -7.16 -8.41 -1.92
CA VAL A 194 -8.27 -8.33 -0.95
C VAL A 194 -9.22 -9.52 -1.07
N LYS A 195 -9.55 -9.94 -2.30
CA LYS A 195 -10.40 -11.12 -2.54
C LYS A 195 -9.73 -12.40 -2.01
N GLU A 196 -8.45 -12.59 -2.29
CA GLU A 196 -7.66 -13.74 -1.84
C GLU A 196 -7.55 -13.79 -0.31
N GLU A 197 -7.29 -12.66 0.35
CA GLU A 197 -7.28 -12.53 1.81
C GLU A 197 -8.64 -12.92 2.41
N LYS A 198 -9.74 -12.41 1.83
CA LYS A 198 -11.10 -12.77 2.25
C LYS A 198 -11.35 -14.27 2.10
N ILE A 199 -11.02 -14.86 0.95
CA ILE A 199 -11.17 -16.29 0.70
C ILE A 199 -10.37 -17.10 1.71
N LYS A 200 -9.12 -16.73 1.98
CA LYS A 200 -8.25 -17.45 2.92
C LYS A 200 -8.79 -17.40 4.35
N LYS A 201 -9.24 -16.22 4.79
CA LYS A 201 -9.87 -16.04 6.11
C LYS A 201 -11.15 -16.87 6.22
N ASN A 202 -12.02 -16.77 5.21
CA ASN A 202 -13.29 -17.50 5.18
C ASN A 202 -13.06 -19.02 5.14
N ALA A 203 -12.06 -19.49 4.38
CA ALA A 203 -11.72 -20.92 4.32
C ALA A 203 -11.37 -21.46 5.70
N GLN A 204 -10.54 -20.73 6.45
CA GLN A 204 -10.11 -21.15 7.79
C GLN A 204 -11.31 -21.34 8.74
N ILE A 205 -12.21 -20.36 8.77
CA ILE A 205 -13.42 -20.43 9.61
C ILE A 205 -14.33 -21.58 9.15
N VAL A 206 -14.54 -21.74 7.84
CA VAL A 206 -15.37 -22.84 7.32
C VAL A 206 -14.78 -24.21 7.65
N PHE A 207 -13.46 -24.38 7.56
CA PHE A 207 -12.81 -25.63 7.94
C PHE A 207 -13.05 -25.95 9.41
N GLU A 208 -12.88 -24.97 10.31
CA GLU A 208 -13.15 -25.12 11.74
C GLU A 208 -14.60 -25.57 12.00
N ILE A 209 -15.59 -24.90 11.39
CA ILE A 209 -17.02 -25.26 11.55
C ILE A 209 -17.31 -26.67 11.02
N LEU A 210 -16.75 -27.03 9.87
CA LEU A 210 -16.96 -28.35 9.27
C LEU A 210 -16.36 -29.46 10.13
N GLU A 211 -15.18 -29.24 10.70
CA GLU A 211 -14.51 -30.17 11.60
C GLU A 211 -15.28 -30.34 12.92
N GLU A 212 -15.79 -29.25 13.51
CA GLU A 212 -16.69 -29.31 14.68
C GLU A 212 -17.97 -30.10 14.40
N LYS A 213 -18.52 -30.01 13.18
CA LYS A 213 -19.68 -30.78 12.73
C LYS A 213 -19.32 -32.23 12.31
N GLY A 214 -18.08 -32.67 12.48
CA GLY A 214 -17.63 -34.04 12.20
C GLY A 214 -17.36 -34.36 10.72
N VAL A 215 -17.29 -33.35 9.85
CA VAL A 215 -16.92 -33.49 8.43
C VAL A 215 -15.40 -33.59 8.34
N LYS A 216 -14.89 -34.64 7.69
CA LYS A 216 -13.45 -34.90 7.61
C LYS A 216 -12.82 -34.29 6.36
N ALA A 217 -11.54 -33.94 6.40
CA ALA A 217 -10.81 -33.59 5.18
C ALA A 217 -10.84 -34.76 4.17
N ALA A 218 -11.19 -34.47 2.91
CA ALA A 218 -11.20 -35.47 1.86
C ALA A 218 -9.77 -35.90 1.49
N PRO A 219 -9.57 -37.14 1.00
CA PRO A 219 -8.28 -37.53 0.43
C PRO A 219 -7.82 -36.57 -0.67
N LYS A 220 -6.52 -36.34 -0.83
CA LYS A 220 -5.97 -35.39 -1.83
C LYS A 220 -6.54 -35.60 -3.25
N ARG A 221 -6.75 -36.86 -3.63
CA ARG A 221 -7.32 -37.25 -4.94
C ARG A 221 -8.80 -36.87 -5.11
N ALA A 222 -9.55 -36.62 -4.04
CA ALA A 222 -10.98 -36.30 -4.14
C ALA A 222 -11.25 -35.06 -4.99
N LYS A 223 -10.40 -34.04 -4.87
CA LYS A 223 -10.43 -32.81 -5.69
C LYS A 223 -10.24 -33.11 -7.18
N GLU A 224 -9.33 -34.03 -7.50
CA GLU A 224 -9.01 -34.47 -8.86
C GLU A 224 -10.10 -35.37 -9.45
N GLU A 225 -10.72 -36.19 -8.58
CA GLU A 225 -11.75 -37.17 -8.92
C GLU A 225 -13.17 -36.59 -8.99
N ARG A 226 -13.35 -35.27 -8.85
CA ARG A 226 -14.68 -34.63 -8.79
C ARG A 226 -15.60 -34.96 -9.97
N TRP A 227 -15.04 -35.25 -11.15
CA TRP A 227 -15.78 -35.61 -12.37
C TRP A 227 -16.09 -37.10 -12.49
N THR A 228 -15.47 -37.95 -11.67
CA THR A 228 -15.49 -39.41 -11.84
C THR A 228 -16.74 -40.09 -11.28
N GLY A 229 -17.68 -39.32 -10.72
CA GLY A 229 -18.88 -39.82 -10.05
C GLY A 229 -18.62 -40.54 -8.71
N LYS A 230 -17.36 -40.69 -8.30
CA LYS A 230 -16.95 -41.30 -7.02
C LYS A 230 -17.36 -40.50 -5.79
N TRP A 231 -17.56 -39.21 -5.96
CA TRP A 231 -17.93 -38.26 -4.92
C TRP A 231 -19.26 -37.63 -5.30
N LYS A 232 -20.24 -37.71 -4.39
CA LYS A 232 -21.52 -37.02 -4.54
C LYS A 232 -21.46 -35.73 -3.74
N GLU A 233 -21.66 -34.60 -4.41
CA GLU A 233 -21.79 -33.30 -3.76
C GLU A 233 -23.07 -33.24 -2.92
N ILE A 234 -22.93 -32.72 -1.70
CA ILE A 234 -24.04 -32.44 -0.79
C ILE A 234 -24.34 -30.96 -0.78
N THR A 235 -23.31 -30.15 -0.62
CA THR A 235 -23.39 -28.69 -0.66
C THR A 235 -22.01 -28.12 -1.01
N ASN A 236 -21.99 -26.86 -1.41
CA ASN A 236 -20.76 -26.09 -1.59
C ASN A 236 -20.92 -24.69 -1.02
N ILE A 237 -19.80 -24.14 -0.54
CA ILE A 237 -19.75 -22.85 0.15
C ILE A 237 -18.87 -21.93 -0.69
N ASP A 238 -19.43 -20.81 -1.15
CA ASP A 238 -18.71 -19.78 -1.90
C ASP A 238 -17.99 -18.83 -0.96
N LEU A 239 -16.69 -19.02 -0.77
CA LEU A 239 -15.85 -18.27 0.14
C LEU A 239 -15.74 -16.79 -0.24
N SER A 240 -16.00 -16.42 -1.50
CA SER A 240 -15.95 -15.02 -1.93
C SER A 240 -17.20 -14.24 -1.49
N GLN A 241 -18.36 -14.91 -1.46
CA GLN A 241 -19.66 -14.36 -1.09
C GLN A 241 -20.09 -14.74 0.35
N TRP A 242 -19.30 -15.54 1.05
CA TRP A 242 -19.65 -15.97 2.40
C TRP A 242 -19.48 -14.82 3.41
N GLU A 243 -20.61 -14.38 3.94
CA GLU A 243 -20.71 -13.28 4.92
C GLU A 243 -21.18 -13.78 6.31
N ASP A 244 -22.02 -14.82 6.38
CA ASP A 244 -22.47 -15.44 7.62
C ASP A 244 -21.45 -16.46 8.13
N GLN A 245 -20.62 -16.03 9.08
CA GLN A 245 -19.51 -16.81 9.63
C GLN A 245 -19.95 -17.96 10.56
N THR A 246 -21.24 -18.29 10.66
CA THR A 246 -21.74 -19.22 11.69
C THR A 246 -22.68 -20.30 11.16
N LYS A 247 -23.29 -20.11 9.99
CA LYS A 247 -24.29 -21.05 9.46
C LYS A 247 -23.78 -21.80 8.25
N ILE A 248 -23.48 -23.08 8.48
CA ILE A 248 -23.38 -24.09 7.44
C ILE A 248 -24.48 -25.11 7.71
N ASP A 249 -25.51 -25.09 6.86
CA ASP A 249 -26.56 -26.09 6.87
C ASP A 249 -26.02 -27.35 6.18
N LEU A 250 -25.86 -28.41 6.98
CA LEU A 250 -25.48 -29.73 6.50
C LEU A 250 -26.75 -30.56 6.54
N GLN A 251 -27.19 -31.03 5.37
CA GLN A 251 -28.27 -32.00 5.30
C GLN A 251 -27.91 -33.20 6.19
N ASP A 252 -28.86 -33.66 7.00
CA ASP A 252 -28.64 -34.77 7.93
C ASP A 252 -28.44 -36.06 7.12
N THR A 253 -27.17 -36.48 6.99
CA THR A 253 -26.81 -37.70 6.28
C THR A 253 -26.21 -38.71 7.25
N LYS A 254 -26.71 -39.94 7.22
CA LYS A 254 -26.11 -41.08 7.95
C LYS A 254 -24.69 -41.46 7.47
N ASP A 255 -24.26 -40.93 6.33
CA ASP A 255 -22.97 -41.23 5.72
C ASP A 255 -21.87 -40.27 6.23
N GLN A 256 -20.62 -40.74 6.32
CA GLN A 256 -19.49 -39.87 6.62
C GLN A 256 -19.29 -38.84 5.49
N LEU A 257 -19.37 -37.57 5.86
CA LEU A 257 -19.08 -36.45 4.97
C LEU A 257 -17.58 -36.11 4.95
N TYR A 258 -17.15 -35.59 3.80
CA TYR A 258 -15.80 -35.11 3.58
C TYR A 258 -15.82 -33.72 2.95
N TYR A 259 -14.80 -32.90 3.20
CA TYR A 259 -14.65 -31.60 2.56
C TYR A 259 -13.37 -31.46 1.74
N TYR A 260 -13.40 -30.67 0.67
CA TYR A 260 -12.18 -30.20 -0.01
C TYR A 260 -12.39 -28.80 -0.60
N GLN A 261 -11.31 -28.02 -0.70
CA GLN A 261 -11.34 -26.70 -1.33
C GLN A 261 -10.90 -26.78 -2.80
N TYR A 262 -11.64 -26.08 -3.66
CA TYR A 262 -11.31 -25.86 -5.07
C TYR A 262 -11.57 -24.38 -5.41
N TYR A 263 -10.49 -23.62 -5.65
CA TYR A 263 -10.51 -22.16 -5.78
C TYR A 263 -11.20 -21.46 -4.60
N ASP A 264 -12.25 -20.71 -4.86
CA ASP A 264 -13.05 -19.96 -3.91
C ASP A 264 -14.23 -20.76 -3.34
N ARG A 265 -14.26 -22.08 -3.54
CA ARG A 265 -15.33 -22.93 -3.01
C ARG A 265 -14.83 -24.06 -2.14
N ILE A 266 -15.54 -24.32 -1.05
CA ILE A 266 -15.40 -25.54 -0.26
C ILE A 266 -16.59 -26.45 -0.58
N TYR A 267 -16.28 -27.66 -1.03
CA TYR A 267 -17.28 -28.68 -1.37
C TYR A 267 -17.38 -29.66 -0.22
N VAL A 268 -18.60 -29.91 0.23
CA VAL A 268 -18.92 -31.00 1.16
C VAL A 268 -19.52 -32.14 0.34
N VAL A 269 -18.89 -33.30 0.44
CA VAL A 269 -19.17 -34.46 -0.40
C VAL A 269 -19.28 -35.73 0.43
N LYS A 270 -19.91 -36.76 -0.14
CA LYS A 270 -19.86 -38.13 0.37
C LYS A 270 -19.37 -39.10 -0.69
N LYS A 271 -18.88 -40.26 -0.28
CA LYS A 271 -18.52 -41.33 -1.21
C LYS A 271 -19.77 -41.87 -1.89
N SER A 272 -19.73 -42.00 -3.22
CA SER A 272 -20.81 -42.59 -3.99
C SER A 272 -20.78 -44.12 -3.85
N ASN A 273 -21.91 -44.71 -3.46
CA ASN A 273 -22.12 -46.17 -3.48
C ASN A 273 -22.49 -46.66 -4.89
N THR A 274 -21.73 -46.27 -5.91
CA THR A 274 -21.84 -46.94 -7.21
C THR A 274 -21.14 -48.28 -7.13
N LYS A 275 -21.92 -49.35 -6.90
CA LYS A 275 -21.56 -50.69 -7.39
C LYS A 275 -21.16 -50.51 -8.86
N ARG A 276 -19.98 -51.01 -9.24
CA ARG A 276 -19.56 -51.09 -10.64
C ARG A 276 -20.70 -51.73 -11.44
N ALA A 277 -21.47 -50.93 -12.20
CA ALA A 277 -22.17 -51.46 -13.35
C ALA A 277 -21.07 -51.98 -14.29
N GLY A 278 -21.13 -53.28 -14.57
CA GLY A 278 -20.06 -54.02 -15.21
C GLY A 278 -19.63 -53.40 -16.55
N LYS A 279 -18.35 -53.62 -16.86
CA LYS A 279 -17.89 -53.71 -18.24
C LYS A 279 -18.86 -54.64 -18.99
N ASN A 280 -19.64 -54.10 -19.92
CA ASN A 280 -20.04 -54.82 -21.11
C ASN A 280 -19.60 -53.97 -22.31
N GLY A 281 -18.50 -54.39 -22.93
CA GLY A 281 -18.23 -54.01 -24.30
C GLY A 281 -18.97 -54.97 -25.21
N THR A 282 -19.61 -54.44 -26.26
CA THR A 282 -19.57 -54.90 -27.67
C THR A 282 -20.67 -54.19 -28.44
N GLY A 283 -20.35 -53.74 -29.66
CA GLY A 283 -21.29 -53.08 -30.56
C GLY A 283 -20.65 -52.03 -31.46
N LYS A 284 -19.62 -52.42 -32.22
CA LYS A 284 -19.35 -51.77 -33.51
C LYS A 284 -20.51 -52.17 -34.42
N GLU A 285 -21.23 -51.20 -34.97
CA GLU A 285 -21.82 -51.35 -36.29
C GLU A 285 -21.90 -49.97 -36.96
N ASN A 286 -21.30 -49.91 -38.15
CA ASN A 286 -21.28 -48.78 -39.06
C ASN A 286 -22.63 -48.64 -39.74
N GLY A 287 -23.00 -47.42 -40.12
CA GLY A 287 -24.11 -47.14 -41.03
C GLY A 287 -24.11 -45.69 -41.45
N GLU A 288 -23.57 -45.44 -42.63
CA GLU A 288 -23.44 -44.19 -43.34
C GLU A 288 -24.79 -43.44 -43.52
N ASN A 289 -24.76 -42.10 -43.54
CA ASN A 289 -25.17 -41.42 -44.77
C ASN A 289 -24.57 -40.01 -44.89
N GLN A 290 -24.15 -39.70 -46.11
CA GLN A 290 -23.38 -38.54 -46.54
C GLN A 290 -24.27 -37.37 -46.99
N GLY A 291 -23.66 -36.18 -47.02
CA GLY A 291 -23.88 -35.14 -48.05
C GLY A 291 -24.37 -33.80 -47.50
N LYS A 292 -23.87 -32.63 -47.90
CA LYS A 292 -22.88 -32.22 -48.91
C LYS A 292 -22.40 -30.79 -48.57
N GLN A 293 -21.09 -30.58 -48.72
CA GLN A 293 -20.37 -29.42 -49.28
C GLN A 293 -21.05 -28.02 -49.29
N LYS A 294 -20.32 -26.99 -48.85
CA LYS A 294 -19.32 -26.27 -49.68
C LYS A 294 -18.52 -25.27 -48.84
N LYS A 295 -17.19 -25.36 -49.00
CA LYS A 295 -16.20 -24.32 -48.67
C LYS A 295 -16.36 -23.17 -49.66
N ASN A 296 -16.17 -21.93 -49.21
CA ASN A 296 -15.59 -20.89 -50.05
C ASN A 296 -14.61 -20.05 -49.22
N ASN A 297 -13.32 -20.31 -49.45
CA ASN A 297 -12.20 -19.46 -49.06
C ASN A 297 -12.03 -18.42 -50.16
N GLY A 298 -12.17 -17.13 -49.83
CA GLY A 298 -11.74 -16.02 -50.68
C GLY A 298 -10.64 -15.23 -49.95
N ASN A 299 -9.42 -15.36 -50.45
CA ASN A 299 -8.20 -14.66 -50.02
C ASN A 299 -8.30 -13.15 -50.34
N PRO A 300 -7.72 -12.22 -49.56
CA PRO A 300 -7.48 -10.87 -50.05
C PRO A 300 -6.02 -10.70 -50.51
N GLU A 301 -5.89 -10.23 -51.74
CA GLU A 301 -4.66 -9.76 -52.38
C GLU A 301 -4.07 -8.54 -51.64
N LYS A 302 -2.74 -8.41 -51.70
CA LYS A 302 -2.04 -7.15 -51.48
C LYS A 302 -2.23 -6.26 -52.72
N ASP A 303 -2.25 -4.95 -52.53
CA ASP A 303 -1.29 -4.06 -53.21
C ASP A 303 -1.34 -2.61 -52.70
N GLU A 304 -0.24 -1.95 -52.99
CA GLU A 304 0.24 -0.64 -52.56
C GLU A 304 -0.60 0.54 -53.10
N LYS A 305 -0.79 1.57 -52.26
CA LYS A 305 -0.53 3.01 -52.52
C LYS A 305 -1.48 3.92 -51.72
N GLY A 306 -0.89 4.77 -50.88
CA GLY A 306 -1.14 6.22 -50.90
C GLY A 306 -2.36 6.80 -50.15
N LYS A 307 -2.05 7.46 -49.01
CA LYS A 307 -2.64 8.70 -48.44
C LYS A 307 -4.00 8.70 -47.72
N GLU A 308 -3.93 9.28 -46.51
CA GLU A 308 -4.83 10.22 -45.77
C GLU A 308 -6.37 9.97 -45.74
N ARG A 309 -7.12 10.19 -44.65
CA ARG A 309 -7.21 11.38 -43.78
C ARG A 309 -7.84 11.08 -42.42
N PHE A 310 -7.52 11.98 -41.49
CA PHE A 310 -8.24 12.32 -40.26
C PHE A 310 -9.72 12.63 -40.47
N TYR A 311 -10.55 12.23 -39.51
CA TYR A 311 -11.47 13.10 -38.76
C TYR A 311 -11.63 12.54 -37.34
#